data_AF-A0A0N0D449-F1
#
_entry.id   AF-A0A0N0D449-F1
#
_cell.length_a   1.000
_cell.length_b   1.000
_cell.length_c   1.000
_cell.angle_alpha   90.00
_cell.angle_beta   90.00
_cell.angle_gamma   90.00
#
_symmetry.space_group_name_H-M   'P 1'
#
loop_
_entity.id
_entity.type
_entity.pdbx_description
1 polymer ?
#
loop_
_entity_poly.entity_id
_entity_poly.type
_entity_poly.pdbx_seq_one_letter_code
_entity_poly.pdbx_strand_id
1 'polypeptide(L)'
;MIPRDQIEKELNLGMKNGELEKRLKAFVKSDIIEQGTSDFRYQAVSDNIFEKVFRGVYQEEIDGFDPKEIRNEYQQLYRKLQGEFNKYKGEFSEYLIINCLRHRAFKQNDFYVALINNLPDDFQFVDYESIWSYSASPVHKKDIQVDIFAKAGGDDYSLIGEVKNRKAKFSVKEAKIFLAKALKVQQLENVSKALFFVFSAGGFFQNTIQFLKENKIAWSDDKTFLEV
;
A
#
# COMPACT_ATOMS: atom_id res chain seq x y z
N MET A 1 3.11 -12.80 -24.90
CA MET A 1 3.57 -11.47 -25.36
C MET A 1 3.24 -11.24 -26.82
N ILE A 2 2.66 -10.08 -27.13
CA ILE A 2 2.21 -9.68 -28.46
C ILE A 2 3.19 -8.63 -29.01
N PRO A 3 3.54 -8.71 -30.31
CA PRO A 3 4.31 -7.69 -31.01
C PRO A 3 3.61 -6.32 -31.04
N ARG A 4 4.37 -5.24 -30.90
CA ARG A 4 3.86 -3.86 -30.87
C ARG A 4 3.05 -3.46 -32.11
N ASP A 5 3.48 -3.88 -33.29
CA ASP A 5 2.79 -3.67 -34.56
C ASP A 5 1.46 -4.44 -34.64
N GLN A 6 1.41 -5.62 -34.03
CA GLN A 6 0.17 -6.37 -33.89
C GLN A 6 -0.81 -5.68 -32.92
N ILE A 7 -0.31 -5.08 -31.81
CA ILE A 7 -1.14 -4.25 -30.90
C ILE A 7 -1.74 -3.05 -31.64
N GLU A 8 -0.94 -2.37 -32.47
CA GLU A 8 -1.39 -1.23 -33.26
C GLU A 8 -2.56 -1.59 -34.19
N LYS A 9 -2.40 -2.71 -34.89
CA LYS A 9 -3.34 -3.19 -35.90
C LYS A 9 -4.63 -3.74 -35.29
N GLU A 10 -4.53 -4.52 -34.21
CA GLU A 10 -5.70 -5.14 -33.55
C GLU A 10 -6.56 -4.10 -32.81
N LEU A 11 -5.96 -3.06 -32.25
CA LEU A 11 -6.67 -1.98 -31.55
C LEU A 11 -6.99 -0.78 -32.46
N ASN A 12 -6.66 -0.86 -33.76
CA ASN A 12 -6.88 0.18 -34.77
C ASN A 12 -6.48 1.59 -34.31
N LEU A 13 -5.27 1.70 -33.74
CA LEU A 13 -4.84 2.90 -33.00
C LEU A 13 -4.44 4.08 -33.90
N GLY A 14 -4.16 3.83 -35.18
CA GLY A 14 -3.89 4.86 -36.19
C GLY A 14 -2.66 5.73 -35.89
N MET A 15 -1.76 5.26 -35.01
CA MET A 15 -0.64 6.05 -34.50
C MET A 15 0.71 5.52 -35.01
N LYS A 16 1.70 6.41 -35.11
CA LYS A 16 3.03 6.03 -35.62
C LYS A 16 3.76 5.13 -34.62
N ASN A 17 4.54 4.18 -35.14
CA ASN A 17 5.21 3.14 -34.36
C ASN A 17 6.08 3.68 -33.20
N GLY A 18 6.83 4.76 -33.41
CA GLY A 18 7.64 5.39 -32.35
C GLY A 18 6.81 6.08 -31.25
N GLU A 19 5.60 6.54 -31.57
CA GLU A 19 4.67 7.10 -30.59
C GLU A 19 4.03 5.99 -29.75
N LEU A 20 3.64 4.90 -30.40
CA LEU A 20 3.14 3.70 -29.72
C LEU A 20 4.20 3.10 -28.79
N GLU A 21 5.46 3.02 -29.23
CA GLU A 21 6.58 2.56 -28.40
C GLU A 21 6.71 3.39 -27.12
N LYS A 22 6.67 4.72 -27.25
CA LYS A 22 6.81 5.63 -26.12
C LYS A 22 5.67 5.45 -25.11
N ARG A 23 4.44 5.24 -25.58
CA ARG A 23 3.27 4.99 -24.73
C ARG A 23 3.34 3.63 -24.04
N LEU A 24 3.71 2.56 -24.75
CA LEU A 24 3.88 1.23 -24.17
C LEU A 24 5.04 1.20 -23.15
N LYS A 25 6.16 1.91 -23.41
CA LYS A 25 7.24 2.08 -22.42
C LYS A 25 6.77 2.83 -21.17
N ALA A 26 5.82 3.75 -21.27
CA ALA A 26 5.23 4.39 -20.10
C ALA A 26 4.37 3.40 -19.30
N PHE A 27 3.56 2.58 -19.97
CA PHE A 27 2.77 1.52 -19.33
C PHE A 27 3.62 0.43 -18.66
N VAL A 28 4.78 0.11 -19.23
CA VAL A 28 5.77 -0.78 -18.61
C VAL A 28 6.37 -0.16 -17.37
N LYS A 29 6.75 1.12 -17.43
CA LYS A 29 7.33 1.85 -16.29
C LYS A 29 6.35 2.09 -15.15
N SER A 30 5.04 2.02 -15.45
CA SER A 30 3.97 2.12 -14.46
C SER A 30 3.46 0.74 -14.00
N ASP A 31 4.17 -0.35 -14.31
CA ASP A 31 3.81 -1.72 -13.92
C ASP A 31 2.39 -2.14 -14.37
N ILE A 32 1.86 -1.58 -15.48
CA ILE A 32 0.52 -1.91 -16.04
C ILE A 32 0.62 -3.07 -17.04
N ILE A 33 1.70 -3.09 -17.81
CA ILE A 33 2.03 -4.16 -18.76
C ILE A 33 3.49 -4.56 -18.55
N GLU A 34 3.85 -5.78 -18.91
CA GLU A 34 5.23 -6.25 -18.88
C GLU A 34 5.88 -6.12 -20.25
N GLN A 35 7.15 -5.75 -20.25
CA GLN A 35 8.00 -5.74 -21.43
C GLN A 35 8.80 -7.03 -21.52
N GLY A 36 8.93 -7.54 -22.74
CA GLY A 36 9.67 -8.77 -23.00
C GLY A 36 11.17 -8.53 -23.07
N THR A 37 11.88 -9.55 -23.57
CA THR A 37 13.33 -9.47 -23.81
C THR A 37 13.73 -8.47 -24.90
N SER A 38 12.77 -7.84 -25.59
CA SER A 38 13.01 -6.76 -26.55
C SER A 38 11.97 -5.66 -26.44
N ASP A 39 12.32 -4.46 -26.95
CA ASP A 39 11.42 -3.30 -27.08
C ASP A 39 10.21 -3.52 -27.99
N PHE A 40 10.07 -4.71 -28.58
CA PHE A 40 9.01 -5.03 -29.54
C PHE A 40 7.89 -5.88 -28.97
N ARG A 41 8.06 -6.46 -27.77
CA ARG A 41 7.10 -7.42 -27.21
C ARG A 41 6.58 -6.96 -25.87
N TYR A 42 5.26 -7.04 -25.71
CA TYR A 42 4.55 -6.60 -24.52
C TYR A 42 3.48 -7.62 -24.13
N GLN A 43 3.11 -7.69 -22.85
CA GLN A 43 1.93 -8.43 -22.38
C GLN A 43 1.28 -7.71 -21.23
N ALA A 44 -0.03 -7.86 -21.05
CA ALA A 44 -0.68 -7.41 -19.83
C ALA A 44 -0.05 -8.13 -18.62
N VAL A 45 0.09 -7.42 -17.50
CA VAL A 45 0.42 -8.07 -16.23
C VAL A 45 -0.68 -9.10 -15.95
N SER A 46 -0.29 -10.34 -15.65
CA SER A 46 -1.21 -11.47 -15.41
C SER A 46 -1.90 -11.38 -14.04
N ASP A 47 -2.33 -10.18 -13.65
CA ASP A 47 -3.01 -9.94 -12.39
C ASP A 47 -4.44 -9.46 -12.65
N ASN A 48 -5.38 -10.38 -12.45
CA ASN A 48 -6.82 -10.18 -12.67
C ASN A 48 -7.43 -9.11 -11.74
N ILE A 49 -6.67 -8.61 -10.75
CA ILE A 49 -7.14 -7.64 -9.75
C ILE A 49 -6.90 -6.20 -10.22
N PHE A 50 -5.78 -5.91 -10.89
CA PHE A 50 -5.49 -4.57 -11.42
C PHE A 50 -6.57 -4.15 -12.43
N GLU A 51 -6.94 -5.05 -13.35
CA GLU A 51 -7.98 -4.78 -14.34
C GLU A 51 -9.34 -4.49 -13.69
N LYS A 52 -9.74 -5.25 -12.66
CA LYS A 52 -11.04 -5.07 -11.99
C LYS A 52 -11.13 -3.76 -11.22
N VAL A 53 -10.06 -3.35 -10.54
CA VAL A 53 -10.02 -2.09 -9.78
C VAL A 53 -9.91 -0.90 -10.73
N PHE A 54 -9.04 -0.99 -11.74
CA PHE A 54 -8.86 0.08 -12.72
C PHE A 54 -10.14 0.35 -13.50
N ARG A 55 -10.81 -0.70 -13.98
CA ARG A 55 -12.12 -0.57 -14.62
C ARG A 55 -13.18 -0.12 -13.61
N GLY A 56 -13.21 -0.66 -12.39
CA GLY A 56 -14.21 -0.26 -11.39
C GLY A 56 -14.17 1.23 -11.00
N VAL A 57 -13.01 1.88 -11.09
CA VAL A 57 -12.84 3.31 -10.75
C VAL A 57 -13.04 4.22 -11.96
N TYR A 58 -12.64 3.78 -13.15
CA TYR A 58 -12.59 4.63 -14.35
C TYR A 58 -13.53 4.20 -15.47
N GLN A 59 -14.50 3.31 -15.20
CA GLN A 59 -15.37 2.73 -16.23
C GLN A 59 -16.10 3.82 -17.03
N GLU A 60 -16.62 4.83 -16.34
CA GLU A 60 -17.41 5.91 -16.95
C GLU A 60 -16.54 6.83 -17.82
N GLU A 61 -15.31 7.11 -17.39
CA GLU A 61 -14.34 7.90 -18.14
C GLU A 61 -13.76 7.13 -19.33
N ILE A 62 -13.58 5.81 -19.19
CA ILE A 62 -13.14 4.92 -20.28
C ILE A 62 -14.22 4.86 -21.36
N ASP A 63 -15.49 4.75 -20.95
CA ASP A 63 -16.62 4.60 -21.87
C ASP A 63 -16.97 5.92 -22.61
N GLY A 64 -16.53 7.08 -22.10
CA GLY A 64 -16.84 8.41 -22.63
C GLY A 64 -15.72 9.17 -23.37
N PHE A 65 -14.55 8.57 -23.62
CA PHE A 65 -13.33 9.32 -23.96
C PHE A 65 -13.12 9.66 -25.47
N ASP A 66 -12.84 10.93 -25.82
CA ASP A 66 -12.34 11.36 -27.16
C ASP A 66 -10.80 11.58 -27.15
N PRO A 67 -10.02 10.84 -27.97
CA PRO A 67 -8.55 10.91 -28.04
C PRO A 67 -7.89 12.27 -28.36
N LYS A 68 -8.65 13.32 -28.69
CA LYS A 68 -8.12 14.59 -29.20
C LYS A 68 -7.67 15.60 -28.14
N GLU A 69 -8.01 15.42 -26.86
CA GLU A 69 -7.80 16.44 -25.80
C GLU A 69 -6.38 16.44 -25.16
N ILE A 70 -5.47 15.58 -25.63
CA ILE A 70 -4.46 14.94 -24.77
C ILE A 70 -3.18 15.73 -24.42
N ARG A 71 -2.70 16.72 -25.19
CA ARG A 71 -1.22 16.91 -25.23
C ARG A 71 -0.56 17.63 -24.04
N ASN A 72 -1.20 18.62 -23.41
CA ASN A 72 -0.61 19.36 -22.28
C ASN A 72 -1.12 18.87 -20.92
N GLU A 73 -2.37 18.42 -20.86
CA GLU A 73 -2.97 17.85 -19.65
C GLU A 73 -2.27 16.56 -19.25
N TYR A 74 -1.87 15.71 -20.20
CA TYR A 74 -1.19 14.45 -19.88
C TYR A 74 0.15 14.61 -19.17
N GLN A 75 0.94 15.66 -19.39
CA GLN A 75 2.24 15.77 -18.71
C GLN A 75 2.09 16.18 -17.24
N GLN A 76 1.10 17.03 -16.95
CA GLN A 76 0.76 17.42 -15.58
C GLN A 76 -0.03 16.30 -14.89
N LEU A 77 -0.99 15.70 -15.59
CA LEU A 77 -1.73 14.52 -15.15
C LEU A 77 -0.80 13.34 -14.92
N TYR A 78 0.22 13.08 -15.74
CA TYR A 78 1.17 11.97 -15.52
C TYR A 78 2.05 12.18 -14.28
N ARG A 79 2.50 13.41 -14.02
CA ARG A 79 3.25 13.70 -12.76
C ARG A 79 2.35 13.63 -11.54
N LYS A 80 1.10 14.11 -11.67
CA LYS A 80 0.06 14.03 -10.64
C LYS A 80 -0.31 12.57 -10.39
N LEU A 81 -0.68 11.82 -11.42
CA LEU A 81 -0.97 10.38 -11.42
C LEU A 81 0.19 9.54 -10.92
N GLN A 82 1.46 9.85 -11.18
CA GLN A 82 2.57 9.04 -10.64
C GLN A 82 2.75 9.26 -9.12
N GLY A 83 2.59 10.50 -8.65
CA GLY A 83 2.56 10.81 -7.22
C GLY A 83 1.31 10.25 -6.53
N GLU A 84 0.15 10.45 -7.17
CA GLU A 84 -1.15 9.92 -6.76
C GLU A 84 -1.16 8.40 -6.81
N PHE A 85 -0.55 7.73 -7.78
CA PHE A 85 -0.50 6.27 -7.86
C PHE A 85 0.37 5.68 -6.76
N ASN A 86 1.51 6.28 -6.44
CA ASN A 86 2.31 5.87 -5.28
C ASN A 86 1.56 6.13 -3.97
N LYS A 87 0.81 7.24 -3.89
CA LYS A 87 -0.05 7.57 -2.76
C LYS A 87 -1.20 6.56 -2.63
N TYR A 88 -1.96 6.30 -3.70
CA TYR A 88 -3.04 5.33 -3.79
C TYR A 88 -2.54 3.91 -3.51
N LYS A 89 -1.34 3.55 -3.96
CA LYS A 89 -0.71 2.27 -3.61
C LYS A 89 -0.43 2.17 -2.10
N GLY A 90 0.03 3.26 -1.49
CA GLY A 90 0.17 3.37 -0.03
C GLY A 90 -1.18 3.25 0.68
N GLU A 91 -2.13 4.12 0.36
CA GLU A 91 -3.48 4.18 0.93
C GLU A 91 -4.25 2.86 0.75
N PHE A 92 -4.08 2.18 -0.39
CA PHE A 92 -4.67 0.87 -0.64
C PHE A 92 -4.04 -0.22 0.24
N SER A 93 -2.74 -0.15 0.51
CA SER A 93 -2.09 -1.10 1.41
C SER A 93 -2.53 -0.90 2.85
N GLU A 94 -2.69 0.35 3.26
CA GLU A 94 -3.30 0.71 4.55
C GLU A 94 -4.71 0.17 4.63
N TYR A 95 -5.54 0.38 3.59
CA TYR A 95 -6.89 -0.15 3.52
C TYR A 95 -6.93 -1.68 3.62
N LEU A 96 -6.07 -2.40 2.89
CA LEU A 96 -6.03 -3.86 2.91
C LEU A 96 -5.66 -4.41 4.29
N ILE A 97 -4.68 -3.79 4.96
CA ILE A 97 -4.29 -4.17 6.31
C ILE A 97 -5.41 -3.83 7.30
N ILE A 98 -6.03 -2.66 7.20
CA ILE A 98 -7.20 -2.29 8.03
C ILE A 98 -8.35 -3.29 7.81
N ASN A 99 -8.64 -3.67 6.57
CA ASN A 99 -9.69 -4.62 6.22
C ASN A 99 -9.38 -6.01 6.76
N CYS A 100 -8.12 -6.44 6.64
CA CYS A 100 -7.60 -7.66 7.26
C CYS A 100 -7.85 -7.67 8.77
N LEU A 101 -7.42 -6.63 9.48
CA LEU A 101 -7.59 -6.48 10.93
C LEU A 101 -9.08 -6.48 11.31
N ARG A 102 -9.93 -5.79 10.53
CA ARG A 102 -11.36 -5.63 10.82
C ARG A 102 -12.18 -6.89 10.60
N HIS A 103 -11.82 -7.74 9.64
CA HIS A 103 -12.74 -8.80 9.18
C HIS A 103 -12.16 -10.21 9.25
N ARG A 104 -10.84 -10.35 9.24
CA ARG A 104 -10.16 -11.65 9.09
C ARG A 104 -9.29 -11.98 10.30
N ALA A 105 -8.50 -11.04 10.79
CA ALA A 105 -7.46 -11.29 11.80
C ALA A 105 -8.00 -11.90 13.09
N PHE A 106 -9.07 -11.36 13.67
CA PHE A 106 -9.66 -11.90 14.89
C PHE A 106 -10.36 -13.26 14.70
N LYS A 107 -10.85 -13.55 13.48
CA LYS A 107 -11.50 -14.84 13.15
C LYS A 107 -10.49 -15.95 12.84
N GLN A 108 -9.30 -15.56 12.38
CA GLN A 108 -8.21 -16.46 11.96
C GLN A 108 -6.94 -16.11 12.75
N ASN A 109 -7.06 -16.04 14.08
CA ASN A 109 -6.02 -15.51 14.96
C ASN A 109 -4.67 -16.20 14.76
N ASP A 110 -4.65 -17.53 14.89
CA ASP A 110 -3.44 -18.34 14.80
C ASP A 110 -2.69 -18.11 13.49
N PHE A 111 -3.44 -17.96 12.39
CA PHE A 111 -2.87 -17.70 11.08
C PHE A 111 -2.15 -16.35 11.04
N TYR A 112 -2.83 -15.26 11.42
CA TYR A 112 -2.24 -13.91 11.33
C TYR A 112 -1.17 -13.64 12.40
N VAL A 113 -1.29 -14.23 13.57
CA VAL A 113 -0.24 -14.19 14.62
C VAL A 113 1.05 -14.81 14.10
N ALA A 114 0.97 -15.94 13.37
CA ALA A 114 2.15 -16.59 12.80
C ALA A 114 2.88 -15.75 11.74
N LEU A 115 2.21 -14.77 11.12
CA LEU A 115 2.81 -13.87 10.12
C LEU A 115 3.53 -12.67 10.74
N ILE A 116 3.44 -12.49 12.06
CA ILE A 116 3.99 -11.33 12.76
C ILE A 116 5.08 -11.78 13.72
N ASN A 117 6.20 -11.09 13.66
CA ASN A 117 7.32 -11.31 14.55
C ASN A 117 7.20 -10.42 15.79
N ASN A 118 7.78 -10.91 16.90
CA ASN A 118 7.95 -10.13 18.15
C ASN A 118 6.62 -9.66 18.77
N LEU A 119 5.60 -10.52 18.68
CA LEU A 119 4.36 -10.35 19.42
C LEU A 119 4.56 -10.71 20.90
N PRO A 120 3.81 -10.07 21.82
CA PRO A 120 3.63 -10.57 23.18
C PRO A 120 3.00 -11.97 23.17
N ASP A 121 3.38 -12.82 24.14
CA ASP A 121 2.86 -14.19 24.24
C ASP A 121 1.35 -14.25 24.49
N ASP A 122 0.78 -13.23 25.15
CA ASP A 122 -0.65 -13.09 25.43
C ASP A 122 -1.40 -12.28 24.36
N PHE A 123 -0.76 -11.96 23.23
CA PHE A 123 -1.42 -11.21 22.17
C PHE A 123 -2.37 -12.10 21.36
N GLN A 124 -3.57 -11.58 21.14
CA GLN A 124 -4.52 -12.08 20.16
C GLN A 124 -5.19 -10.91 19.46
N PHE A 125 -5.54 -11.08 18.19
CA PHE A 125 -6.44 -10.15 17.54
C PHE A 125 -7.84 -10.23 18.16
N VAL A 126 -8.50 -9.09 18.32
CA VAL A 126 -9.86 -9.01 18.85
C VAL A 126 -10.77 -8.30 17.87
N ASP A 127 -12.08 -8.38 18.10
CA ASP A 127 -13.03 -7.55 17.39
C ASP A 127 -12.92 -6.11 17.91
N TYR A 128 -12.07 -5.32 17.26
CA TYR A 128 -11.75 -3.95 17.67
C TYR A 128 -12.99 -3.06 17.62
N GLU A 129 -13.22 -2.27 18.69
CA GLU A 129 -14.32 -1.28 18.75
C GLU A 129 -14.25 -0.30 17.57
N SER A 130 -13.04 -0.01 17.11
CA SER A 130 -12.83 0.85 15.97
C SER A 130 -11.46 0.70 15.33
N ILE A 131 -11.38 0.92 14.01
CA ILE A 131 -10.12 0.89 13.24
C ILE A 131 -10.12 2.03 12.21
N TRP A 132 -9.13 2.94 12.26
CA TRP A 132 -8.97 4.04 11.31
C TRP A 132 -7.50 4.49 11.17
N SER A 133 -7.20 5.27 10.12
CA SER A 133 -5.96 6.06 10.04
C SER A 133 -6.06 7.24 11.01
N TYR A 134 -5.02 7.47 11.83
CA TYR A 134 -5.06 8.51 12.85
C TYR A 134 -4.23 9.71 12.40
N SER A 135 -4.91 10.82 12.12
CA SER A 135 -4.31 12.15 11.93
C SER A 135 -4.82 13.08 13.02
N ALA A 136 -3.94 13.56 13.90
CA ALA A 136 -4.35 14.53 14.92
C ALA A 136 -4.82 15.84 14.25
N SER A 137 -6.05 16.26 14.54
CA SER A 137 -6.66 17.50 14.07
C SER A 137 -5.75 18.73 14.34
N PRO A 138 -5.77 19.79 13.49
CA PRO A 138 -4.88 20.96 13.59
C PRO A 138 -4.82 21.66 14.95
N VAL A 139 -5.76 21.39 15.86
CA VAL A 139 -5.79 21.92 17.23
C VAL A 139 -4.75 21.24 18.15
N HIS A 140 -4.28 20.02 17.85
CA HIS A 140 -3.43 19.21 18.76
C HIS A 140 -2.05 18.79 18.19
N LYS A 141 -1.51 19.60 17.26
CA LYS A 141 -0.24 19.44 16.52
C LYS A 141 -0.44 18.64 15.22
N LYS A 142 -0.31 19.34 14.09
CA LYS A 142 -0.38 18.83 12.70
C LYS A 142 0.60 17.69 12.36
N ASP A 143 1.51 17.32 13.27
CA ASP A 143 2.65 16.44 12.96
C ASP A 143 2.50 15.00 13.48
N ILE A 144 1.34 14.61 14.03
CA ILE A 144 1.12 13.25 14.55
C ILE A 144 0.18 12.51 13.61
N GLN A 145 0.77 11.66 12.76
CA GLN A 145 0.03 10.75 11.89
C GLN A 145 0.59 9.34 12.00
N VAL A 146 -0.29 8.37 12.27
CA VAL A 146 0.00 6.94 12.17
C VAL A 146 -0.99 6.30 11.22
N ASP A 147 -0.54 5.31 10.47
CA ASP A 147 -1.30 4.73 9.36
C ASP A 147 -2.47 3.88 9.88
N ILE A 148 -2.32 3.26 11.06
CA ILE A 148 -3.35 2.42 11.69
C ILE A 148 -3.46 2.76 13.18
N PHE A 149 -4.70 2.95 13.64
CA PHE A 149 -5.07 2.84 15.04
C PHE A 149 -6.32 1.95 15.15
N ALA A 150 -6.17 0.80 15.79
CA ALA A 150 -7.26 -0.12 16.12
C ALA A 150 -7.44 -0.13 17.65
N LYS A 151 -8.57 0.39 18.13
CA LYS A 151 -8.86 0.47 19.56
C LYS A 151 -9.60 -0.78 20.02
N ALA A 152 -9.07 -1.43 21.05
CA ALA A 152 -9.71 -2.56 21.71
C ALA A 152 -10.48 -2.09 22.96
N GLY A 153 -11.51 -2.87 23.33
CA GLY A 153 -12.22 -2.70 24.60
C GLY A 153 -11.56 -3.49 25.74
N GLY A 154 -11.87 -3.13 26.98
CA GLY A 154 -11.39 -3.86 28.16
C GLY A 154 -9.86 -3.84 28.32
N ASP A 155 -9.29 -5.01 28.66
CA ASP A 155 -7.84 -5.22 28.89
C ASP A 155 -7.11 -5.81 27.67
N ASP A 156 -7.76 -5.81 26.49
CA ASP A 156 -7.18 -6.29 25.25
C ASP A 156 -6.19 -5.28 24.62
N TYR A 157 -5.34 -5.77 23.72
CA TYR A 157 -4.36 -4.93 23.03
C TYR A 157 -5.02 -4.04 21.98
N SER A 158 -4.89 -2.72 22.12
CA SER A 158 -5.08 -1.81 20.99
C SER A 158 -3.86 -1.85 20.06
N LEU A 159 -4.04 -1.73 18.76
CA LEU A 159 -2.96 -1.75 17.77
C LEU A 159 -2.69 -0.35 17.23
N ILE A 160 -1.42 0.07 17.24
CA ILE A 160 -0.96 1.30 16.58
C ILE A 160 0.11 0.91 15.56
N GLY A 161 -0.11 1.28 14.29
CA GLY A 161 0.65 0.72 13.18
C GLY A 161 1.14 1.71 12.13
N GLU A 162 2.22 1.33 11.44
CA GLU A 162 2.76 2.00 10.26
C GLU A 162 2.87 1.00 9.10
N VAL A 163 2.51 1.44 7.89
CA VAL A 163 2.48 0.66 6.66
C VAL A 163 3.41 1.28 5.63
N LYS A 164 4.27 0.45 5.04
CA LYS A 164 5.18 0.88 3.97
C LYS A 164 5.16 -0.11 2.81
N ASN A 165 4.35 0.19 1.80
CA ASN A 165 4.34 -0.57 0.54
C ASN A 165 5.25 0.07 -0.52
N ARG A 166 6.55 -0.17 -0.39
CA ARG A 166 7.57 0.26 -1.36
C ARG A 166 8.72 -0.74 -1.40
N LYS A 167 9.53 -0.70 -2.47
CA LYS A 167 10.70 -1.59 -2.64
C LYS A 167 11.82 -1.32 -1.62
N ALA A 168 11.93 -0.09 -1.11
CA ALA A 168 12.98 0.28 -0.17
C ALA A 168 12.71 -0.28 1.24
N LYS A 169 13.73 -0.91 1.82
CA LYS A 169 13.70 -1.46 3.19
C LYS A 169 13.38 -0.38 4.23
N PHE A 170 12.65 -0.78 5.27
CA PHE A 170 12.36 0.06 6.42
C PHE A 170 13.61 0.24 7.28
N SER A 171 13.90 1.49 7.63
CA SER A 171 15.14 1.89 8.31
C SER A 171 14.97 2.19 9.79
N VAL A 172 16.08 2.16 10.56
CA VAL A 172 16.11 2.56 11.98
C VAL A 172 15.59 3.99 12.18
N LYS A 173 15.90 4.90 11.23
CA LYS A 173 15.42 6.28 11.28
C LYS A 173 13.88 6.31 11.25
N GLU A 174 13.28 5.55 10.35
CA GLU A 174 11.82 5.45 10.24
C GLU A 174 11.21 4.77 11.47
N ALA A 175 11.83 3.71 11.99
CA ALA A 175 11.39 3.04 13.22
C ALA A 175 11.36 4.00 14.42
N LYS A 176 12.40 4.83 14.60
CA LYS A 176 12.45 5.84 15.67
C LYS A 176 11.36 6.90 15.52
N ILE A 177 11.11 7.36 14.29
CA ILE A 177 10.05 8.33 13.99
C ILE A 177 8.68 7.71 14.30
N PHE A 178 8.44 6.48 13.83
CA PHE A 178 7.20 5.75 14.11
C PHE A 178 6.96 5.59 15.62
N LEU A 179 7.95 5.08 16.37
CA LEU A 179 7.81 4.87 17.81
C LEU A 179 7.44 6.16 18.55
N ALA A 180 8.07 7.29 18.21
CA ALA A 180 7.76 8.58 18.80
C ALA A 180 6.31 9.03 18.51
N LYS A 181 5.79 8.76 17.31
CA LYS A 181 4.39 9.03 16.95
C LYS A 181 3.44 8.09 17.70
N ALA A 182 3.75 6.80 17.72
CA ALA A 182 2.91 5.76 18.33
C ALA A 182 2.74 5.96 19.85
N LEU A 183 3.83 6.25 20.58
CA LEU A 183 3.78 6.56 22.00
C LEU A 183 2.90 7.78 22.30
N LYS A 184 2.91 8.76 21.41
CA LYS A 184 2.10 9.97 21.58
C LYS A 184 0.62 9.71 21.30
N VAL A 185 0.30 8.88 20.31
CA VAL A 185 -1.07 8.42 20.07
C VAL A 185 -1.57 7.62 21.27
N GLN A 186 -0.76 6.68 21.79
CA GLN A 186 -1.09 5.92 22.98
C GLN A 186 -1.44 6.83 24.17
N GLN A 187 -0.65 7.88 24.40
CA GLN A 187 -0.89 8.85 25.46
C GLN A 187 -2.17 9.69 25.22
N LEU A 188 -2.37 10.21 24.01
CA LEU A 188 -3.52 11.06 23.68
C LEU A 188 -4.85 10.32 23.77
N GLU A 189 -4.86 9.05 23.37
CA GLU A 189 -6.05 8.20 23.36
C GLU A 189 -6.24 7.42 24.68
N ASN A 190 -5.39 7.68 25.68
CA ASN A 190 -5.39 6.99 26.99
C ASN A 190 -5.40 5.46 26.88
N VAL A 191 -4.60 4.92 25.96
CA VAL A 191 -4.52 3.47 25.70
C VAL A 191 -3.59 2.82 26.72
N SER A 192 -4.17 2.04 27.64
CA SER A 192 -3.45 1.31 28.69
C SER A 192 -2.56 0.20 28.14
N LYS A 193 -3.07 -0.56 27.15
CA LYS A 193 -2.39 -1.72 26.55
C LYS A 193 -2.31 -1.55 25.03
N ALA A 194 -1.11 -1.35 24.51
CA ALA A 194 -0.87 -1.14 23.07
C ALA A 194 0.14 -2.13 22.50
N LEU A 195 -0.16 -2.66 21.31
CA LEU A 195 0.80 -3.29 20.42
C LEU A 195 1.25 -2.26 19.38
N PHE A 196 2.56 -2.04 19.27
CA PHE A 196 3.13 -1.28 18.16
C PHE A 196 3.51 -2.20 17.02
N PHE A 197 3.07 -1.88 15.81
CA PHE A 197 3.23 -2.75 14.65
C PHE A 197 3.79 -2.01 13.43
N VAL A 198 4.72 -2.62 12.71
CA VAL A 198 5.20 -2.10 11.42
C VAL A 198 5.06 -3.16 10.33
N PHE A 199 4.38 -2.80 9.25
CA PHE A 199 4.39 -3.56 8.01
C PHE A 199 5.29 -2.90 6.96
N SER A 200 6.19 -3.67 6.35
CA SER A 200 7.03 -3.19 5.24
C SER A 200 7.18 -4.24 4.14
N ALA A 201 6.54 -4.03 2.98
CA ALA A 201 6.62 -4.96 1.85
C ALA A 201 8.03 -5.09 1.26
N GLY A 202 8.90 -4.10 1.49
CA GLY A 202 10.30 -4.10 1.08
C GLY A 202 11.24 -4.78 2.08
N GLY A 203 10.70 -5.27 3.21
CA GLY A 203 11.48 -5.84 4.32
C GLY A 203 12.17 -4.79 5.18
N PHE A 204 13.12 -5.25 6.00
CA PHE A 204 13.81 -4.46 7.02
C PHE A 204 15.34 -4.60 6.91
N PHE A 205 16.08 -3.60 7.38
CA PHE A 205 17.51 -3.77 7.66
C PHE A 205 17.73 -4.52 8.98
N GLN A 206 18.82 -5.27 9.11
CA GLN A 206 19.10 -6.06 10.33
C GLN A 206 19.21 -5.19 11.60
N ASN A 207 19.86 -4.02 11.50
CA ASN A 207 19.91 -3.06 12.59
C ASN A 207 18.52 -2.49 12.96
N THR A 208 17.58 -2.49 12.02
CA THR A 208 16.19 -2.07 12.24
C THR A 208 15.44 -3.16 12.98
N ILE A 209 15.58 -4.43 12.59
CA ILE A 209 15.02 -5.57 13.33
C ILE A 209 15.51 -5.56 14.78
N GLN A 210 16.80 -5.34 15.00
CA GLN A 210 17.35 -5.26 16.36
C GLN A 210 16.69 -4.14 17.18
N PHE A 211 16.54 -2.95 16.59
CA PHE A 211 15.84 -1.83 17.23
C PHE A 211 14.37 -2.16 17.55
N LEU A 212 13.66 -2.81 16.62
CA LEU A 212 12.25 -3.20 16.82
C LEU A 212 12.10 -4.21 17.97
N LYS A 213 12.99 -5.20 18.05
CA LYS A 213 13.05 -6.17 19.17
C LYS A 213 13.25 -5.47 20.52
N GLU A 214 14.28 -4.64 20.63
CA GLU A 214 14.62 -3.91 21.87
C GLU A 214 13.48 -3.01 22.36
N ASN A 215 12.68 -2.48 21.44
CA ASN A 215 11.57 -1.58 21.75
C ASN A 215 10.20 -2.28 21.75
N LYS A 216 10.16 -3.62 21.70
CA LYS A 216 8.93 -4.43 21.70
C LYS A 216 7.92 -4.01 20.61
N ILE A 217 8.44 -3.66 19.44
CA ILE A 217 7.63 -3.36 18.26
C ILE A 217 7.53 -4.64 17.45
N ALA A 218 6.30 -5.04 17.12
CA ALA A 218 6.03 -6.17 16.24
C ALA A 218 6.22 -5.77 14.78
N TRP A 219 6.60 -6.71 13.93
CA TRP A 219 6.77 -6.42 12.50
C TRP A 219 6.42 -7.58 11.58
N SER A 220 6.04 -7.23 10.36
CA SER A 220 5.86 -8.19 9.28
C SER A 220 6.29 -7.58 7.93
N ASP A 221 6.89 -8.38 7.08
CA ASP A 221 7.08 -8.13 5.66
C ASP A 221 6.32 -9.15 4.79
N ASP A 222 5.42 -9.92 5.41
CA ASP A 222 4.66 -10.96 4.75
C ASP A 222 3.52 -10.38 3.90
N LYS A 223 3.61 -10.60 2.59
CA LYS A 223 2.68 -10.00 1.62
C LYS A 223 1.28 -10.58 1.70
N THR A 224 1.04 -11.65 2.43
CA THR A 224 -0.31 -12.17 2.67
C THR A 224 -1.22 -11.16 3.36
N PHE A 225 -0.67 -10.17 4.09
CA PHE A 225 -1.46 -9.03 4.59
C PHE A 225 -2.05 -8.14 3.49
N LEU A 226 -1.50 -8.20 2.27
CA LEU A 226 -1.94 -7.45 1.10
C LEU A 226 -2.76 -8.32 0.13
N GLU A 227 -3.00 -9.59 0.47
CA GLU A 227 -3.77 -10.52 -0.34
C GLU A 227 -5.24 -10.55 0.15
N VAL A 228 -6.19 -10.67 -0.78
CA VAL A 228 -7.63 -10.74 -0.51
C VAL A 228 -8.09 -12.19 -0.59
#